data_AF-A0A2N2SV15-F1
#
_entry.id   AF-A0A2N2SV15-F1
#
_cell.length_a   1.000
_cell.length_b   1.000
_cell.length_c   1.000
_cell.angle_alpha   90.00
_cell.angle_beta   90.00
_cell.angle_gamma   90.00
#
_symmetry.space_group_name_H-M   'P 1'
#
loop_
_entity.id
_entity.type
_entity.pdbx_description
1 polymer ?
#
loop_
_entity_poly.entity_id
_entity_poly.type
_entity_poly.pdbx_seq_one_letter_code
_entity_poly.pdbx_strand_id
1 'polypeptide(L)'
;MANPDMDTLRLSAESLALIDAEVAKYPAEQKQSAVMGALRIAQSEKGWLKPETVEYVAAYLDMPAIAAYEVATFYNMYDTQPVGRHKITLCTNLPCALMGA
;
A
#
# COMPACT_ATOMS: atom_id res chain seq x y z
N MET A 1 -3.29 13.72 18.70
CA MET A 1 -2.90 14.40 17.46
C MET A 1 -3.92 14.04 16.41
N ALA A 2 -4.99 14.83 16.27
CA ALA A 2 -5.97 14.65 15.22
C ALA A 2 -5.57 15.57 14.06
N ASN A 3 -5.28 14.99 12.89
CA ASN A 3 -4.90 15.72 11.69
C ASN A 3 -6.18 16.07 10.90
N PRO A 4 -6.45 17.34 10.55
CA PRO A 4 -7.78 17.82 10.15
C PRO A 4 -8.20 17.55 8.68
N ASP A 5 -7.50 16.69 7.92
CA ASP A 5 -7.78 16.49 6.48
C ASP A 5 -8.20 15.05 6.12
N MET A 6 -9.29 14.55 6.72
CA MET A 6 -9.87 13.24 6.38
C MET A 6 -10.38 13.13 4.93
N ASP A 7 -10.63 14.24 4.25
CA ASP A 7 -11.20 14.23 2.89
C ASP A 7 -10.14 14.02 1.79
N THR A 8 -8.90 14.43 2.03
CA THR A 8 -7.76 14.13 1.11
C THR A 8 -7.29 12.68 1.20
N LEU A 9 -7.73 11.99 2.25
CA LEU A 9 -7.31 10.64 2.62
C LEU A 9 -8.18 9.55 2.00
N ARG A 10 -9.42 9.89 1.64
CA ARG A 10 -10.34 8.96 0.98
C ARG A 10 -9.77 8.51 -0.35
N LEU A 11 -9.89 7.22 -0.62
CA LEU A 11 -9.61 6.65 -1.93
C LEU A 11 -10.78 6.95 -2.87
N SER A 12 -10.47 7.08 -4.16
CA SER A 12 -11.49 7.24 -5.19
C SER A 12 -12.41 6.01 -5.26
N ALA A 13 -13.64 6.21 -5.78
CA ALA A 13 -14.58 5.11 -5.96
C ALA A 13 -14.02 4.01 -6.89
N GLU A 14 -13.17 4.37 -7.86
CA GLU A 14 -12.47 3.44 -8.73
C GLU A 14 -11.48 2.57 -7.93
N SER A 15 -10.64 3.18 -7.10
CA SER A 15 -9.72 2.45 -6.23
C SER A 15 -10.45 1.52 -5.26
N LEU A 16 -11.58 1.96 -4.69
CA LEU A 16 -12.39 1.11 -3.80
C LEU A 16 -12.95 -0.11 -4.54
N ALA A 17 -13.46 0.07 -5.77
CA ALA A 17 -13.92 -1.05 -6.59
C ALA A 17 -12.79 -2.04 -6.93
N LEU A 18 -11.57 -1.55 -7.16
CA LEU A 18 -10.40 -2.40 -7.34
C LEU A 18 -10.02 -3.15 -6.06
N ILE A 19 -10.13 -2.51 -4.90
CA ILE A 19 -9.89 -3.15 -3.60
C ILE A 19 -10.93 -4.24 -3.36
N ASP A 20 -12.21 -3.98 -3.64
CA ASP A 20 -13.27 -4.98 -3.52
C ASP A 20 -13.02 -6.20 -4.41
N ALA A 21 -12.52 -5.97 -5.63
CA ALA A 21 -12.11 -7.05 -6.53
C ALA A 21 -10.91 -7.85 -5.98
N GLU A 22 -9.97 -7.22 -5.25
CA GLU A 22 -8.90 -7.93 -4.54
C GLU A 22 -9.45 -8.72 -3.35
N VAL A 23 -10.36 -8.14 -2.56
CA VAL A 23 -10.99 -8.79 -1.41
C VAL A 23 -11.80 -10.02 -1.84
N ALA A 24 -12.51 -9.94 -2.98
CA ALA A 24 -13.31 -11.04 -3.51
C ALA A 24 -12.50 -12.30 -3.89
N LYS A 25 -11.17 -12.21 -3.96
CA LYS A 25 -10.30 -13.37 -4.21
C LYS A 25 -10.14 -14.27 -2.98
N TYR A 26 -10.51 -13.79 -1.80
CA TYR A 26 -10.33 -14.46 -0.53
C TYR A 26 -11.69 -14.81 0.12
N PRO A 27 -11.74 -15.80 1.03
CA PRO A 27 -12.92 -16.07 1.83
C PRO A 27 -13.40 -14.83 2.59
N ALA A 28 -14.72 -14.72 2.83
CA ALA A 28 -15.34 -13.53 3.42
C ALA A 28 -14.79 -13.20 4.83
N GLU A 29 -14.39 -14.24 5.57
CA GLU A 29 -13.77 -14.18 6.89
C GLU A 29 -12.25 -13.89 6.86
N GLN A 30 -11.63 -13.79 5.69
CA GLN A 30 -10.18 -13.59 5.51
C GLN A 30 -9.86 -12.36 4.63
N LYS A 31 -10.63 -11.28 4.76
CA LYS A 31 -10.41 -10.03 4.00
C LYS A 31 -9.01 -9.44 4.19
N GLN A 32 -8.40 -9.64 5.36
CA GLN A 32 -7.03 -9.22 5.66
C GLN A 32 -5.99 -9.74 4.67
N SER A 33 -6.23 -10.88 4.00
CA SER A 33 -5.31 -11.43 3.00
C SER A 33 -5.17 -10.53 1.76
N ALA A 34 -6.14 -9.63 1.52
CA ALA A 34 -6.09 -8.64 0.45
C ALA A 34 -5.23 -7.40 0.78
N VAL A 35 -4.63 -7.32 1.98
CA VAL A 35 -3.88 -6.12 2.44
C VAL A 35 -2.79 -5.69 1.47
N MET A 36 -2.06 -6.62 0.87
CA MET A 36 -1.02 -6.29 -0.11
C MET A 36 -1.62 -5.66 -1.37
N GLY A 37 -2.71 -6.25 -1.89
CA GLY A 37 -3.42 -5.70 -3.06
C GLY A 37 -3.97 -4.31 -2.77
N ALA A 38 -4.59 -4.14 -1.60
CA ALA A 38 -5.20 -2.88 -1.20
C ALA A 38 -4.18 -1.75 -1.00
N LEU A 39 -3.06 -2.02 -0.31
CA LEU A 39 -1.98 -1.04 -0.13
C LEU A 39 -1.34 -0.65 -1.47
N ARG A 40 -1.17 -1.61 -2.40
CA ARG A 40 -0.66 -1.32 -3.75
C ARG A 40 -1.58 -0.36 -4.51
N ILE A 41 -2.89 -0.59 -4.45
CA ILE A 41 -3.89 0.27 -5.11
C ILE A 41 -3.87 1.67 -4.47
N ALA A 42 -3.86 1.75 -3.14
CA ALA A 42 -3.80 3.02 -2.42
C ALA A 42 -2.53 3.83 -2.76
N GLN A 43 -1.37 3.16 -2.84
CA GLN A 43 -0.12 3.79 -3.26
C GLN A 43 -0.16 4.25 -4.71
N SER A 44 -0.79 3.48 -5.61
CA SER A 44 -0.92 3.88 -7.01
C SER A 44 -1.73 5.17 -7.17
N GLU A 45 -2.74 5.39 -6.33
CA GLU A 45 -3.54 6.62 -6.35
C GLU A 45 -2.80 7.80 -5.70
N LYS A 46 -2.20 7.58 -4.52
CA LYS A 46 -1.63 8.67 -3.70
C LYS A 46 -0.13 8.92 -3.92
N GLY A 47 0.54 8.06 -4.69
CA GLY A 47 1.98 8.08 -4.98
C GLY A 47 2.85 7.46 -3.87
N TRP A 48 2.43 7.58 -2.61
CA TRP A 48 3.10 6.97 -1.45
C TRP A 48 2.07 6.74 -0.33
N LEU A 49 2.41 5.89 0.63
CA LEU A 49 1.56 5.50 1.74
C LEU A 49 1.85 6.35 2.98
N LYS A 50 1.00 7.36 3.19
CA LYS A 50 0.95 8.09 4.46
C LYS A 50 0.44 7.16 5.58
N PRO A 51 0.85 7.38 6.83
CA PRO A 51 0.35 6.62 7.98
C PRO A 51 -1.18 6.53 8.00
N GLU A 52 -1.85 7.66 7.78
CA GLU A 52 -3.30 7.72 7.81
C GLU A 52 -3.93 6.94 6.62
N THR A 53 -3.26 6.87 5.47
CA THR A 53 -3.71 6.03 4.33
C THR A 53 -3.63 4.54 4.66
N VAL A 54 -2.59 4.11 5.37
CA VAL A 54 -2.45 2.74 5.84
C VAL A 54 -3.55 2.40 6.84
N GLU A 55 -3.85 3.31 7.79
CA GLU A 55 -4.95 3.17 8.74
C GLU A 55 -6.32 3.08 8.06
N TYR A 56 -6.54 3.90 7.02
CA TYR A 56 -7.77 3.85 6.23
C TYR A 56 -7.95 2.49 5.55
N VAL A 57 -6.91 1.95 4.92
CA VAL A 57 -6.95 0.63 4.28
C VAL A 57 -7.17 -0.48 5.33
N ALA A 58 -6.52 -0.39 6.49
CA ALA A 58 -6.72 -1.35 7.57
C ALA A 58 -8.17 -1.36 8.07
N ALA A 59 -8.76 -0.18 8.27
CA ALA A 59 -10.17 -0.04 8.63
C ALA A 59 -11.10 -0.59 7.53
N TYR A 60 -10.77 -0.37 6.25
CA TYR A 60 -11.54 -0.91 5.13
C TYR A 60 -11.56 -2.44 5.09
N LEU A 61 -10.44 -3.07 5.43
CA LEU A 61 -10.29 -4.53 5.47
C LEU A 61 -10.70 -5.17 6.81
N ASP A 62 -11.21 -4.37 7.75
CA ASP A 62 -11.57 -4.79 9.11
C ASP A 62 -10.41 -5.51 9.84
N MET A 63 -9.21 -4.91 9.77
CA MET A 63 -8.01 -5.45 10.40
C MET A 63 -7.30 -4.40 11.28
N PRO A 64 -6.49 -4.83 12.27
CA PRO A 64 -5.72 -3.90 13.09
C PRO A 64 -4.75 -3.06 12.25
N ALA A 65 -4.72 -1.75 12.48
CA ALA A 65 -3.80 -0.84 11.78
C ALA A 65 -2.33 -1.28 11.90
N ILE A 66 -1.93 -1.79 13.08
CA ILE A 66 -0.56 -2.25 13.31
C ILE A 66 -0.15 -3.37 12.35
N ALA A 67 -1.05 -4.30 12.02
CA ALA A 67 -0.76 -5.38 11.07
C ALA A 67 -0.58 -4.85 9.64
N ALA A 68 -1.34 -3.81 9.25
CA ALA A 68 -1.14 -3.15 7.96
C ALA A 68 0.18 -2.37 7.92
N TYR A 69 0.57 -1.74 9.02
CA TYR A 69 1.88 -1.09 9.15
C TYR A 69 3.05 -2.07 9.07
N GLU A 70 2.92 -3.24 9.69
CA GLU A 70 3.92 -4.31 9.57
C GLU A 70 4.11 -4.71 8.10
N VAL A 71 3.03 -4.91 7.35
CA VAL A 71 3.10 -5.21 5.91
C VAL A 71 3.73 -4.05 5.11
N ALA A 72 3.28 -2.81 5.36
CA ALA A 72 3.76 -1.63 4.66
C ALA A 72 5.26 -1.36 4.89
N THR A 73 5.78 -1.73 6.05
CA THR A 73 7.21 -1.54 6.40
C THR A 73 8.07 -2.75 6.06
N PHE A 74 7.49 -3.95 5.99
CA PHE A 74 8.21 -5.17 5.65
C PHE A 74 8.55 -5.27 4.16
N TYR A 75 7.62 -4.90 3.28
CA TYR A 75 7.83 -4.98 1.83
C TYR A 75 8.35 -3.66 1.25
N ASN A 76 9.59 -3.66 0.75
CA ASN A 76 10.27 -2.48 0.19
C ASN A 76 9.61 -1.87 -1.08
N MET A 77 8.60 -2.53 -1.66
CA MET A 77 7.81 -1.99 -2.76
C MET A 77 6.89 -0.86 -2.31
N TYR A 78 6.53 -0.85 -1.01
CA TYR A 78 5.69 0.18 -0.44
C TYR A 78 6.53 1.40 -0.05
N ASP A 79 6.12 2.56 -0.54
CA ASP A 79 6.78 3.83 -0.26
C ASP A 79 6.11 4.48 0.94
N THR A 80 6.72 4.41 2.12
CA THR A 80 6.22 5.04 3.35
C THR A 80 6.68 6.49 3.51
N GLN A 81 7.39 7.02 2.51
CA GLN A 81 7.86 8.39 2.42
C GLN A 81 7.61 8.95 1.01
N PRO A 82 7.49 10.28 0.85
CA PRO A 82 7.31 10.89 -0.46
C PRO A 82 8.45 10.52 -1.42
N VAL A 83 8.10 10.00 -2.59
CA VAL A 83 9.03 9.70 -3.68
C VAL A 83 8.78 10.60 -4.89
N GLY A 84 9.77 10.72 -5.77
CA GLY A 84 9.61 11.43 -7.03
C GLY A 84 8.65 10.73 -7.98
N ARG A 85 8.23 11.42 -9.05
CA ARG A 85 7.36 10.86 -10.11
C ARG A 85 7.87 9.53 -10.68
N HIS A 86 9.19 9.37 -10.73
CA HIS A 86 9.85 8.17 -11.22
C HIS A 86 10.82 7.66 -10.16
N LYS A 87 10.53 6.50 -9.56
CA LYS A 87 11.44 5.76 -8.69
C LYS A 87 12.24 4.79 -9.54
N ILE A 88 13.54 5.06 -9.71
CA ILE A 88 14.46 4.18 -10.44
C ILE A 88 15.13 3.26 -9.43
N THR A 89 14.99 1.95 -9.61
CA THR A 89 15.63 0.93 -8.75
C THR A 89 16.61 0.11 -9.58
N LEU A 90 17.90 0.27 -9.29
CA LEU A 90 18.96 -0.45 -9.97
C LEU A 90 19.33 -1.71 -9.18
N CYS A 91 19.34 -2.85 -9.87
CA CYS A 91 19.82 -4.10 -9.28
C CYS A 91 21.34 -4.05 -9.13
N THR A 92 21.83 -4.16 -7.90
CA THR A 92 23.27 -4.30 -7.59
C THR A 92 23.59 -5.67 -6.98
N ASN A 93 22.71 -6.66 -7.17
CA ASN A 93 22.99 -8.04 -6.75
C ASN A 93 24.09 -8.66 -7.62
N LEU A 94 24.72 -9.74 -7.15
CA LEU A 94 25.89 -10.35 -7.77
C LEU A 94 25.76 -10.57 -9.29
N PRO A 95 24.67 -11.14 -9.84
CA PRO A 95 24.55 -11.31 -11.29
C PRO A 95 24.54 -9.98 -12.06
N CYS A 96 23.86 -8.96 -11.54
CA CYS A 96 23.81 -7.63 -12.16
C CYS A 96 25.18 -6.94 -12.09
N ALA A 97 25.82 -6.99 -10.90
CA ALA A 97 27.13 -6.38 -10.68
C ALA A 97 28.23 -7.02 -11.56
N LEU A 98 28.21 -8.34 -11.74
CA LEU A 98 29.13 -9.05 -12.65
C LEU A 98 28.94 -8.63 -14.12
N MET A 99 27.75 -8.15 -14.48
CA MET A 99 27.43 -7.67 -15.83
C MET A 99 27.62 -6.15 -15.98
N GLY A 100 28.16 -5.46 -14.97
CA GLY A 100 28.50 -4.03 -15.03
C GLY A 100 27.36 -3.07 -14.67
N ALA A 101 26.36 -3.55 -13.91
CA ALA A 101 25.36 -2.69 -13.27
C ALA A 101 25.97 -1.81 -12.16
#